data_AF-A0A9X3URZ6-F1
#
_entry.id   AF-A0A9X3URZ6-F1
#
_cell.length_a   1.000
_cell.length_b   1.000
_cell.length_c   1.000
_cell.angle_alpha   90.00
_cell.angle_beta   90.00
_cell.angle_gamma   90.00
#
_symmetry.space_group_name_H-M   'P 1'
#
loop_
_entity.id
_entity.type
_entity.pdbx_description
1 polymer ?
#
loop_
_entity_poly.entity_id
_entity_poly.type
_entity_poly.pdbx_seq_one_letter_code
_entity_poly.pdbx_strand_id
1 'polypeptide(L)'
;MIFNYVAVAIGNAIRLNRKEVKGKDSKNGSHKTRRPHIRRAHWHRYWTGKRDEPENRKFDLKWLPPFAVGLKDGAEIPAVVHKIKK
;
A
#
# COMPACT_ATOMS: atom_id res chain seq x y z
N MET A 1 -11.63 -15.43 13.95
CA MET A 1 -10.28 -15.46 13.37
C MET A 1 -10.34 -14.74 12.01
N ILE A 2 -10.18 -13.40 11.98
CA ILE A 2 -10.44 -12.55 10.80
C ILE A 2 -9.13 -11.83 10.42
N PHE A 3 -8.12 -12.59 10.03
CA PHE A 3 -6.85 -12.04 9.52
C PHE A 3 -6.29 -13.02 8.52
N ASN A 4 -6.67 -12.93 7.24
CA ASN A 4 -5.95 -13.63 6.15
C ASN A 4 -6.32 -13.12 4.74
N TYR A 5 -7.54 -12.65 4.50
CA TYR A 5 -7.99 -12.40 3.11
C TYR A 5 -7.23 -11.27 2.40
N VAL A 6 -6.95 -10.16 3.11
CA VAL A 6 -6.24 -9.00 2.54
C VAL A 6 -4.80 -9.34 2.16
N ALA A 7 -4.08 -10.07 3.02
CA ALA A 7 -2.69 -10.45 2.77
C ALA A 7 -2.58 -11.42 1.57
N VAL A 8 -3.52 -12.36 1.46
CA VAL A 8 -3.60 -13.31 0.34
C VAL A 8 -3.88 -12.56 -0.98
N ALA A 9 -4.81 -11.61 -0.98
CA ALA A 9 -5.13 -10.79 -2.15
C ALA A 9 -3.92 -9.98 -2.64
N ILE A 10 -3.24 -9.28 -1.72
CA ILE A 10 -2.01 -8.53 -2.02
C ILE A 10 -0.92 -9.46 -2.58
N GLY A 11 -0.72 -10.62 -1.96
CA GLY A 11 0.25 -11.62 -2.42
C GLY A 11 -0.05 -12.14 -3.83
N ASN A 12 -1.31 -12.41 -4.14
CA ASN A 12 -1.74 -12.84 -5.48
C ASN A 12 -1.50 -11.73 -6.52
N ALA A 13 -1.87 -10.48 -6.21
CA ALA A 13 -1.67 -9.33 -7.11
C ALA A 13 -0.19 -9.12 -7.46
N ILE A 14 0.71 -9.28 -6.48
CA ILE A 14 2.16 -9.18 -6.69
C ILE A 14 2.68 -10.33 -7.57
N ARG A 15 2.23 -11.57 -7.36
CA ARG A 15 2.64 -12.72 -8.18
C ARG A 15 2.20 -12.58 -9.64
N LEU A 16 0.97 -12.12 -9.88
CA LEU A 16 0.45 -11.87 -11.23
C LEU A 16 1.27 -10.79 -11.94
N ASN A 17 1.52 -9.65 -11.28
CA ASN A 17 2.32 -8.58 -11.87
C ASN A 17 3.77 -9.01 -12.13
N ARG A 18 4.37 -9.86 -11.28
CA ARG A 18 5.72 -10.41 -11.51
C ARG A 18 5.79 -11.25 -12.80
N LYS A 19 4.75 -12.02 -13.13
CA LYS A 19 4.68 -12.80 -14.38
C LYS A 19 4.64 -11.87 -15.60
N GLU A 20 3.88 -10.79 -15.54
CA GLU A 20 3.79 -9.84 -16.65
C GLU A 20 5.07 -9.03 -16.88
N VAL A 21 5.75 -8.58 -15.82
CA VAL A 21 7.01 -7.83 -15.95
C VAL A 21 8.08 -8.68 -16.64
N LYS A 22 8.18 -9.96 -16.28
CA LYS A 22 9.09 -10.92 -16.96
C LYS A 22 8.86 -11.04 -18.47
N GLY A 23 7.64 -10.80 -18.96
CA GLY A 23 7.31 -10.88 -20.39
C GLY A 23 7.61 -9.60 -21.20
N LYS A 24 7.82 -8.45 -20.54
CA LYS A 24 7.99 -7.14 -21.19
C LYS A 24 9.42 -6.58 -21.13
N ASP A 25 10.31 -7.17 -20.34
CA ASP A 25 11.71 -6.72 -20.19
C ASP A 25 12.56 -6.88 -21.49
N SER A 26 12.01 -7.41 -22.59
CA SER A 26 12.74 -7.64 -23.85
C SER A 26 12.50 -6.62 -24.97
N LYS A 27 11.66 -5.59 -24.79
CA LYS A 27 11.38 -4.63 -25.88
C LYS A 27 11.34 -3.17 -25.41
N ASN A 28 12.41 -2.45 -25.72
CA ASN A 28 12.56 -0.99 -25.84
C ASN A 28 12.31 -0.11 -24.59
N GLY A 29 13.36 0.61 -24.19
CA GLY A 29 13.25 1.87 -23.44
C GLY A 29 14.01 1.90 -22.12
N SER A 30 14.78 2.97 -21.91
CA SER A 30 15.68 3.28 -20.79
C SER A 30 15.08 3.29 -19.37
N HIS A 31 13.83 2.86 -19.17
CA HIS A 31 13.16 2.89 -17.86
C HIS A 31 12.93 1.47 -17.32
N LYS A 32 13.75 1.07 -16.34
CA LYS A 32 13.48 -0.14 -15.54
C LYS A 32 12.14 0.01 -14.83
N THR A 33 11.17 -0.84 -15.17
CA THR A 33 9.89 -0.89 -14.47
C THR A 33 10.15 -1.30 -13.01
N ARG A 34 9.72 -0.48 -12.05
CA ARG A 34 9.90 -0.77 -10.62
C ARG A 34 9.12 -2.05 -10.28
N ARG A 35 9.77 -2.99 -9.59
CA ARG A 35 9.13 -4.26 -9.22
C ARG A 35 7.98 -4.03 -8.23
N PRO A 36 6.83 -4.71 -8.41
CA PRO A 36 5.75 -4.67 -7.44
C PRO A 36 6.23 -5.24 -6.10
N HIS A 37 5.92 -4.56 -5.00
CA HIS A 37 6.32 -4.95 -3.65
C HIS A 37 5.33 -4.46 -2.60
N ILE A 38 5.52 -4.91 -1.36
CA ILE A 38 4.72 -4.46 -0.20
C ILE A 38 5.53 -3.42 0.57
N ARG A 39 4.93 -2.24 0.79
CA ARG A 39 5.42 -1.33 1.83
C ARG A 39 4.89 -1.79 3.17
N ARG A 40 5.81 -2.03 4.11
CA ARG A 40 5.50 -2.60 5.43
C ARG A 40 4.64 -1.64 6.27
N ALA A 41 3.82 -2.24 7.11
CA ALA A 41 3.10 -1.53 8.14
C ALA A 41 4.07 -0.86 9.12
N HIS A 42 3.73 0.34 9.56
CA HIS A 42 4.54 1.13 10.47
C HIS A 42 3.69 2.16 11.19
N TRP A 43 4.16 2.61 12.35
CA TRP A 43 3.61 3.78 13.01
C TRP A 43 3.96 5.04 12.23
N HIS A 44 2.97 5.88 11.98
CA HIS A 44 3.14 7.16 11.30
C HIS A 44 2.68 8.30 12.20
N ARG A 45 3.49 9.36 12.22
CA ARG A 45 3.29 10.54 13.05
C ARG A 45 2.69 11.66 12.21
N TYR A 46 1.57 12.20 12.65
CA TYR A 46 0.92 13.34 12.02
C TYR A 46 0.96 14.53 12.98
N TRP A 47 1.36 15.69 12.45
CA TRP A 47 1.15 16.98 13.10
C TRP A 47 0.01 17.68 12.38
N THR A 48 -1.04 18.03 13.10
CA THR A 48 -2.16 18.80 12.58
C THR A 48 -2.25 20.15 13.27
N GLY A 49 -2.67 21.17 12.52
CA GLY A 49 -2.67 22.58 12.96
C GLY A 49 -1.67 23.46 12.20
N LYS A 50 -1.81 24.77 12.41
CA LYS A 50 -0.99 25.80 11.79
C LYS A 50 0.50 25.67 12.14
N ARG A 51 1.40 26.12 11.26
CA ARG A 51 2.86 25.91 11.41
C ARG A 51 3.57 26.94 12.26
N ASP A 52 3.03 28.13 12.28
CA ASP A 52 3.41 29.32 13.05
C ASP A 52 2.91 29.28 14.50
N GLU A 53 1.97 28.41 14.84
CA GLU A 53 1.46 28.21 16.21
C GLU A 53 1.82 26.80 16.73
N PRO A 54 3.10 26.51 17.03
CA PRO A 54 3.56 25.16 17.36
C PRO A 54 2.95 24.60 18.65
N GLU A 55 2.65 25.44 19.64
CA GLU A 55 2.02 25.01 20.90
C GLU A 55 0.58 24.52 20.69
N ASN A 56 -0.12 25.04 19.68
CA ASN A 56 -1.50 24.66 19.33
C ASN A 56 -1.57 23.43 18.42
N ARG A 57 -0.41 22.86 18.04
CA ARG A 57 -0.38 21.69 17.16
C ARG A 57 -0.75 20.43 17.93
N LYS A 58 -1.55 19.60 17.28
CA LYS A 58 -1.89 18.27 17.79
C LYS A 58 -0.97 17.23 17.16
N PHE A 59 -0.42 16.36 18.02
CA PHE A 59 0.31 15.17 17.61
C PHE A 59 -0.60 13.95 17.60
N ASP A 60 -0.75 13.32 16.43
CA ASP A 60 -1.52 12.09 16.26
C ASP A 60 -0.59 10.97 15.76
N LEU A 61 -0.50 9.88 16.53
CA LEU A 61 0.20 8.66 16.12
C LEU A 61 -0.83 7.66 15.57
N LYS A 62 -0.66 7.24 14.31
CA LYS A 62 -1.57 6.27 13.66
C LYS A 62 -0.79 5.08 13.13
N TRP A 63 -1.39 3.90 13.24
CA TRP A 63 -0.88 2.70 12.59
C TRP A 63 -1.26 2.75 11.10
N LEU A 64 -0.27 2.72 10.22
CA LEU A 64 -0.53 2.55 8.79
C LEU A 64 -0.47 1.07 8.43
N PRO A 65 -1.52 0.51 7.81
CA PRO A 65 -1.51 -0.86 7.33
C PRO A 65 -0.49 -1.04 6.19
N PRO A 66 -0.09 -2.28 5.88
CA PRO A 66 0.77 -2.53 4.74
C PRO A 66 0.01 -2.23 3.43
N PHE A 67 0.73 -1.83 2.40
CA PHE A 67 0.13 -1.52 1.10
C PHE A 67 0.99 -2.01 -0.05
N ALA A 68 0.33 -2.36 -1.16
CA ALA A 68 1.00 -2.76 -2.38
C ALA A 68 1.44 -1.54 -3.19
N VAL A 69 2.65 -1.57 -3.74
CA VAL A 69 3.23 -0.50 -4.55
C VAL A 69 3.59 -1.06 -5.91
N GLY A 70 3.27 -0.32 -6.97
CA GLY A 70 3.64 -0.68 -8.34
C GLY A 70 2.82 -1.84 -8.93
N LEU A 71 1.61 -2.07 -8.42
CA LEU A 71 0.62 -2.89 -9.11
C LEU A 71 0.08 -2.09 -10.31
N LYS A 72 -0.10 -2.75 -11.46
CA LYS A 72 -0.75 -2.15 -12.62
C LYS A 72 -2.25 -1.99 -12.39
N ASP A 73 -2.85 -1.03 -13.10
CA ASP A 73 -4.29 -0.78 -13.10
C ASP A 73 -5.08 -2.07 -13.40
N GLY A 74 -6.17 -2.28 -12.66
CA GLY A 74 -7.00 -3.50 -12.76
C GLY A 74 -6.57 -4.67 -11.86
N ALA A 75 -5.45 -4.57 -11.15
CA ALA A 75 -5.14 -5.47 -10.04
C ALA A 75 -5.99 -5.08 -8.82
N GLU A 76 -7.29 -5.42 -8.85
CA GLU A 76 -8.20 -5.17 -7.75
C GLU A 76 -7.72 -5.89 -6.49
N ILE A 77 -7.33 -5.11 -5.49
CA ILE A 77 -7.22 -5.60 -4.12
C ILE A 77 -8.57 -5.27 -3.48
N PRO A 78 -9.46 -6.25 -3.24
CA PRO A 78 -10.76 -5.94 -2.66
C PRO A 78 -10.56 -5.31 -1.28
N ALA A 79 -11.08 -4.10 -1.10
CA ALA A 79 -11.11 -3.43 0.19
C ALA A 79 -12.05 -4.22 1.11
N VAL A 80 -11.52 -4.78 2.19
CA VAL A 80 -12.34 -5.48 3.19
C VAL A 80 -12.83 -4.46 4.20
N VAL A 81 -14.13 -4.15 4.18
CA VAL A 81 -14.79 -3.26 5.14
C VAL A 81 -15.27 -4.07 6.34
N HIS A 82 -14.73 -3.78 7.52
CA HIS A 82 -15.24 -4.33 8.78
C HIS A 82 -16.27 -3.37 9.38
N LYS A 83 -17.56 -3.73 9.29
CA LYS A 83 -18.62 -3.00 10.00
C LYS A 83 -18.48 -3.26 11.50
N ILE A 84 -18.22 -2.21 12.27
CA ILE A 84 -18.17 -2.26 13.73
C ILE A 84 -19.56 -1.88 14.24
N LYS A 85 -20.24 -2.79 14.97
CA LYS A 85 -21.47 -2.43 15.68
C LYS A 85 -21.09 -1.57 16.89
N LYS A 86 -21.78 -0.44 17.03
CA LYS A 86 -21.70 0.42 18.21
C LYS A 86 -22.54 -0.17 19.34
#